data_AF-A0AAV2H1K2-F1
#
_entry.id   AF-A0AAV2H1K2-F1
#
_cell.length_a   1.000
_cell.length_b   1.000
_cell.length_c   1.000
_cell.angle_alpha   90.00
_cell.angle_beta   90.00
_cell.angle_gamma   90.00
#
_symmetry.space_group_name_H-M   'P 1'
#
loop_
_entity.id
_entity.type
_entity.pdbx_description
1 polymer ?
#
loop_
_entity_poly.entity_id
_entity_poly.type
_entity_poly.pdbx_seq_one_letter_code
_entity_poly.pdbx_strand_id
1 'polypeptide(L)'
;EILVPSHIYIKPVLPLVHAGKVKSFVYISDGLSKCITRVLPPGTSARLDAHKWPLGPVFGWMAEMTKLSAEDMAQYSSCGIAAVLVVGQKDVESVEVALSSLQIDVKEIGQIEETTGDTRGVIVDGLQSVLEKAKSVARQHAPENFVKHLECAPDVQGKLHKPDFSAVLDIAKRPGAVLNKDGGPPTFDIGSLNLEHPVLVSGTDGVGTKLKIAQALNDHGDIGADLVAMCVNDILASGADPLFFTCYLGTGR
;
A
#
# COMPACT_ATOMS: atom_id res chain seq x y z
N GLU A 1 -1.57 14.86 -4.41
CA GLU A 1 -1.09 13.50 -4.75
C GLU A 1 -0.33 12.84 -3.60
N ILE A 2 0.75 13.44 -3.06
CA ILE A 2 1.58 12.76 -2.04
C ILE A 2 0.85 12.48 -0.72
N LEU A 3 0.00 13.40 -0.24
CA LEU A 3 -0.79 13.22 0.99
C LEU A 3 -2.08 12.41 0.80
N VAL A 4 -2.44 12.00 -0.43
CA VAL A 4 -3.66 11.23 -0.68
C VAL A 4 -3.63 9.93 0.12
N PRO A 5 -4.66 9.60 0.92
CA PRO A 5 -4.65 8.41 1.77
C PRO A 5 -4.41 7.12 1.00
N SER A 6 -3.58 6.23 1.54
CA SER A 6 -3.39 4.90 0.98
C SER A 6 -4.67 4.07 1.03
N HIS A 7 -4.95 3.37 -0.05
CA HIS A 7 -6.14 2.52 -0.17
C HIS A 7 -5.97 1.23 0.66
N ILE A 8 -7.05 0.75 1.27
CA ILE A 8 -7.08 -0.51 2.04
C ILE A 8 -7.70 -1.61 1.17
N TYR A 9 -6.95 -2.69 0.93
CA TYR A 9 -7.33 -3.75 -0.03
C TYR A 9 -7.94 -5.01 0.61
N ILE A 10 -8.04 -5.08 1.94
CA ILE A 10 -8.49 -6.27 2.66
C ILE A 10 -9.87 -6.78 2.19
N LYS A 11 -10.88 -5.90 2.15
CA LYS A 11 -12.25 -6.25 1.76
C LYS A 11 -12.35 -6.72 0.30
N PRO A 12 -11.77 -6.01 -0.69
CA PRO A 12 -11.88 -6.44 -2.08
C PRO A 12 -11.03 -7.67 -2.42
N VAL A 13 -9.87 -7.87 -1.78
CA VAL A 13 -8.90 -8.89 -2.23
C VAL A 13 -8.96 -10.18 -1.41
N LEU A 14 -9.19 -10.11 -0.09
CA LEU A 14 -9.15 -11.32 0.77
C LEU A 14 -10.11 -12.44 0.30
N PRO A 15 -11.36 -12.16 -0.13
CA PRO A 15 -12.24 -13.20 -0.66
C PRO A 15 -11.67 -13.92 -1.89
N LEU A 16 -10.90 -13.21 -2.73
CA LEU A 16 -10.28 -13.78 -3.95
C LEU A 16 -9.07 -14.65 -3.60
N VAL A 17 -8.33 -14.29 -2.54
CA VAL A 17 -7.24 -15.11 -1.98
C VAL A 17 -7.83 -16.41 -1.41
N HIS A 18 -8.88 -16.33 -0.59
CA HIS A 18 -9.53 -17.51 -0.01
C HIS A 18 -10.17 -18.42 -1.07
N ALA A 19 -10.67 -17.83 -2.17
CA ALA A 19 -11.19 -18.59 -3.31
C ALA A 19 -10.09 -19.25 -4.17
N GLY A 20 -8.80 -19.04 -3.86
CA GLY A 20 -7.67 -19.59 -4.62
C GLY A 20 -7.48 -18.94 -6.00
N LYS A 21 -8.12 -17.79 -6.27
CA LYS A 21 -8.00 -17.06 -7.54
C LYS A 21 -6.76 -16.17 -7.61
N VAL A 22 -6.26 -15.76 -6.45
CA VAL A 22 -5.06 -14.94 -6.30
C VAL A 22 -3.96 -15.83 -5.71
N LYS A 23 -2.87 -16.01 -6.46
CA LYS A 23 -1.71 -16.79 -6.04
C LYS A 23 -0.81 -16.01 -5.09
N SER A 24 -0.72 -14.70 -5.29
CA SER A 24 0.04 -13.79 -4.44
C SER A 24 -0.53 -12.38 -4.52
N PHE A 25 -0.56 -11.69 -3.39
CA PHE A 25 -0.84 -10.26 -3.28
C PHE A 25 0.42 -9.54 -2.82
N VAL A 26 0.77 -8.46 -3.49
CA VAL A 26 1.95 -7.64 -3.19
C VAL A 26 1.49 -6.21 -2.94
N TYR A 27 1.68 -5.72 -1.73
CA TYR A 27 1.54 -4.31 -1.43
C TYR A 27 2.85 -3.58 -1.77
N ILE A 28 2.77 -2.48 -2.53
CA ILE A 28 3.96 -1.76 -2.99
C ILE A 28 4.28 -0.63 -2.00
N SER A 29 5.07 -0.95 -0.99
CA SER A 29 5.45 -0.02 0.08
C SER A 29 6.81 0.64 -0.13
N ASP A 30 7.82 -0.12 -0.58
CA ASP A 30 9.22 0.31 -0.58
C ASP A 30 9.94 0.11 -1.93
N GLY A 31 9.16 0.02 -3.02
CA GLY A 31 9.66 0.00 -4.41
C GLY A 31 9.01 -1.10 -5.25
N LEU A 32 8.51 -0.76 -6.43
CA LEU A 32 7.78 -1.66 -7.32
C LEU A 32 8.55 -2.96 -7.60
N SER A 33 9.77 -2.85 -8.12
CA SER A 33 10.60 -4.01 -8.48
C SER A 33 11.02 -4.79 -7.25
N LYS A 34 11.30 -4.10 -6.15
CA LYS A 34 11.74 -4.70 -4.89
C LYS A 34 10.63 -5.53 -4.26
N CYS A 35 9.41 -4.98 -4.17
CA CYS A 35 8.27 -5.67 -3.56
C CYS A 35 7.87 -6.91 -4.39
N ILE A 36 7.78 -6.79 -5.72
CA ILE A 36 7.39 -7.91 -6.58
C ILE A 36 8.44 -9.03 -6.54
N THR A 37 9.74 -8.70 -6.52
CA THR A 37 10.80 -9.72 -6.46
C THR A 37 10.67 -10.64 -5.24
N ARG A 38 10.12 -10.16 -4.12
CA ARG A 38 9.92 -10.96 -2.88
C ARG A 38 8.98 -12.16 -3.06
N VAL A 39 8.09 -12.10 -4.05
CA VAL A 39 7.05 -13.13 -4.25
C VAL A 39 7.29 -13.99 -5.49
N LEU A 40 8.37 -13.73 -6.25
CA LEU A 40 8.67 -14.50 -7.44
C LEU A 40 9.19 -15.91 -7.09
N PRO A 41 8.60 -16.97 -7.66
CA PRO A 41 9.15 -18.31 -7.54
C PRO A 41 10.58 -18.41 -8.09
N PRO A 42 11.40 -19.34 -7.56
CA PRO A 42 12.71 -19.64 -8.15
C PRO A 42 12.60 -19.97 -9.64
N GLY A 43 13.52 -19.44 -10.45
CA GLY A 43 13.51 -19.67 -11.90
C GLY A 43 12.50 -18.83 -12.68
N THR A 44 11.92 -17.80 -12.06
CA THR A 44 10.99 -16.87 -12.73
C THR A 44 11.42 -15.41 -12.65
N SER A 45 10.94 -14.59 -13.58
CA SER A 45 11.02 -13.13 -13.59
C SER A 45 9.63 -12.53 -13.82
N ALA A 46 9.45 -11.25 -13.48
CA ALA A 46 8.25 -10.50 -13.90
C ALA A 46 8.61 -9.53 -15.01
N ARG A 47 7.78 -9.48 -16.05
CA ARG A 47 7.89 -8.51 -17.13
C ARG A 47 6.63 -7.65 -17.21
N LEU A 48 6.79 -6.36 -16.94
CA LEU A 48 5.72 -5.37 -16.87
C LEU A 48 5.84 -4.39 -18.03
N ASP A 49 4.73 -3.81 -18.47
CA ASP A 49 4.69 -2.74 -19.48
C ASP A 49 4.15 -1.44 -18.88
N ALA A 50 5.03 -0.46 -18.68
CA ALA A 50 4.71 0.83 -18.06
C ALA A 50 3.65 1.64 -18.82
N HIS A 51 3.37 1.32 -20.08
CA HIS A 51 2.32 2.00 -20.84
C HIS A 51 0.90 1.56 -20.43
N LYS A 52 0.78 0.45 -19.68
CA LYS A 52 -0.52 -0.11 -19.28
C LYS A 52 -1.15 0.59 -18.08
N TRP A 53 -0.42 1.46 -17.37
CA TRP A 53 -0.97 2.24 -16.26
C TRP A 53 -0.55 3.72 -16.33
N PRO A 54 -1.33 4.63 -15.72
CA PRO A 54 -0.95 6.03 -15.68
C PRO A 54 0.20 6.25 -14.69
N LEU A 55 1.27 6.91 -15.15
CA LEU A 55 2.29 7.44 -14.27
C LEU A 55 1.99 8.90 -13.93
N GLY A 56 1.63 9.15 -12.68
CA GLY A 56 1.26 10.48 -12.20
C GLY A 56 2.41 11.51 -12.28
N PRO A 57 2.09 12.81 -12.39
CA PRO A 57 3.10 13.88 -12.49
C PRO A 57 4.01 13.95 -11.27
N VAL A 58 3.56 13.52 -10.08
CA VAL A 58 4.41 13.40 -8.89
C VAL A 58 5.64 12.53 -9.11
N PHE A 59 5.55 11.45 -9.89
CA PHE A 59 6.69 10.58 -10.19
C PHE A 59 7.65 11.22 -11.19
N GLY A 60 7.13 12.01 -12.13
CA GLY A 60 7.94 12.86 -13.00
C GLY A 60 8.72 13.90 -12.21
N TRP A 61 8.04 14.61 -11.31
CA TRP A 61 8.67 15.57 -10.40
C TRP A 61 9.74 14.91 -9.52
N MET A 62 9.43 13.76 -8.92
CA MET A 62 10.37 13.03 -8.07
C MET A 62 11.62 12.63 -8.86
N ALA A 63 11.47 12.10 -10.08
CA ALA A 63 12.59 11.72 -10.93
C ALA A 63 13.47 12.93 -11.33
N GLU A 64 12.89 14.12 -11.53
CA GLU A 64 13.66 15.34 -11.76
C GLU A 64 14.49 15.75 -10.55
N MET A 65 13.87 15.72 -9.36
CA MET A 65 14.52 16.17 -8.13
C MET A 65 15.63 15.23 -7.68
N THR A 66 15.43 13.91 -7.83
CA THR A 66 16.38 12.90 -7.38
C THR A 66 17.40 12.50 -8.45
N LYS A 67 17.12 12.79 -9.73
CA LYS A 67 17.92 12.37 -10.89
C LYS A 67 18.11 10.85 -10.98
N LEU A 68 17.21 10.08 -10.40
CA LEU A 68 17.24 8.62 -10.45
C LEU A 68 16.96 8.11 -11.87
N SER A 69 17.60 6.99 -12.23
CA SER A 69 17.27 6.27 -13.47
C SER A 69 15.87 5.64 -13.39
N ALA A 70 15.34 5.16 -14.52
CA ALA A 70 14.09 4.41 -14.51
C ALA A 70 14.18 3.15 -13.63
N GLU A 71 15.31 2.45 -13.64
CA GLU A 71 15.55 1.28 -12.81
C GLU A 71 15.52 1.64 -11.32
N ASP A 72 16.23 2.70 -10.93
CA ASP A 72 16.24 3.18 -9.54
C ASP A 72 14.84 3.66 -9.13
N MET A 73 14.11 4.35 -10.01
CA MET A 73 12.73 4.76 -9.75
C MET A 73 11.84 3.54 -9.46
N ALA A 74 11.98 2.45 -10.23
CA ALA A 74 11.24 1.21 -9.98
C ALA A 74 11.72 0.48 -8.71
N GLN A 75 12.99 0.61 -8.36
CA GLN A 75 13.56 -0.03 -7.16
C GLN A 75 13.15 0.65 -5.86
N TYR A 76 12.93 1.97 -5.88
CA TYR A 76 12.73 2.77 -4.66
C TYR A 76 11.37 3.48 -4.58
N SER A 77 10.54 3.39 -5.62
CA SER A 77 9.20 3.99 -5.63
C SER A 77 8.15 3.05 -6.20
N SER A 78 6.88 3.37 -5.94
CA SER A 78 5.75 2.58 -6.44
C SER A 78 5.49 2.74 -7.94
N CYS A 79 6.06 3.77 -8.58
CA CYS A 79 5.81 4.12 -9.99
C CYS A 79 4.32 4.14 -10.37
N GLY A 80 3.45 4.58 -9.45
CA GLY A 80 2.01 4.70 -9.67
C GLY A 80 1.20 3.43 -9.42
N ILE A 81 1.84 2.32 -9.04
CA ILE A 81 1.16 1.06 -8.71
C ILE A 81 1.12 0.87 -7.19
N ALA A 82 -0.08 0.84 -6.61
CA ALA A 82 -0.26 0.67 -5.17
C ALA A 82 -0.16 -0.79 -4.71
N ALA A 83 -0.65 -1.72 -5.53
CA ALA A 83 -0.63 -3.16 -5.24
C ALA A 83 -0.60 -3.98 -6.54
N VAL A 84 -0.10 -5.21 -6.46
CA VAL A 84 -0.04 -6.18 -7.56
C VAL A 84 -0.65 -7.51 -7.12
N LEU A 85 -1.43 -8.12 -8.01
CA LEU A 85 -1.96 -9.47 -7.82
C LEU A 85 -1.33 -10.40 -8.85
N VAL A 86 -0.82 -11.54 -8.39
CA VAL A 86 -0.39 -12.64 -9.27
C VAL A 86 -1.56 -13.61 -9.40
N VAL A 87 -2.07 -13.78 -10.62
CA VAL A 87 -3.25 -14.58 -10.93
C VAL A 87 -2.95 -15.64 -11.98
N GLY A 88 -3.72 -16.72 -12.01
CA GLY A 88 -3.67 -17.66 -13.13
C GLY A 88 -4.27 -17.04 -14.39
N GLN A 89 -3.74 -17.34 -15.58
CA GLN A 89 -4.25 -16.80 -16.85
C GLN A 89 -5.77 -17.00 -17.01
N LYS A 90 -6.28 -18.15 -16.57
CA LYS A 90 -7.72 -18.49 -16.60
C LYS A 90 -8.58 -17.65 -15.65
N ASP A 91 -7.97 -17.05 -14.62
CA ASP A 91 -8.67 -16.37 -13.54
C ASP A 91 -8.67 -14.84 -13.72
N VAL A 92 -7.82 -14.30 -14.61
CA VAL A 92 -7.62 -12.85 -14.88
C VAL A 92 -8.95 -12.12 -15.05
N GLU A 93 -9.76 -12.54 -16.02
CA GLU A 93 -11.05 -11.89 -16.33
C GLU A 93 -11.98 -11.88 -15.11
N SER A 94 -12.05 -13.00 -14.39
CA SER A 94 -12.94 -13.11 -13.23
C SER A 94 -12.49 -12.24 -12.05
N VAL A 95 -11.18 -12.04 -11.89
CA VAL A 95 -10.59 -11.17 -10.86
C VAL A 95 -10.80 -9.70 -11.23
N GLU A 96 -10.58 -9.35 -12.50
CA GLU A 96 -10.78 -7.99 -13.01
C GLU A 96 -12.24 -7.54 -12.84
N VAL A 97 -13.21 -8.40 -13.20
CA VAL A 97 -14.64 -8.13 -13.01
C VAL A 97 -14.98 -7.96 -11.53
N ALA A 98 -14.47 -8.83 -10.66
CA ALA A 98 -14.75 -8.78 -9.23
C ALA A 98 -14.23 -7.47 -8.59
N LEU A 99 -12.99 -7.09 -8.89
CA LEU A 99 -12.39 -5.86 -8.36
C LEU A 99 -13.02 -4.60 -8.95
N SER A 100 -13.33 -4.58 -10.25
CA SER A 100 -14.00 -3.45 -10.90
C SER A 100 -15.41 -3.21 -10.34
N SER A 101 -16.13 -4.28 -9.98
CA SER A 101 -17.45 -4.17 -9.33
C SER A 101 -17.40 -3.48 -7.96
N LEU A 102 -16.22 -3.47 -7.34
CA LEU A 102 -15.93 -2.79 -6.07
C LEU A 102 -15.24 -1.44 -6.28
N GLN A 103 -15.29 -0.90 -7.50
CA GLN A 103 -14.69 0.39 -7.88
C GLN A 103 -13.17 0.46 -7.69
N ILE A 104 -12.48 -0.69 -7.75
CA ILE A 104 -11.02 -0.75 -7.76
C ILE A 104 -10.53 -0.65 -9.20
N ASP A 105 -9.70 0.35 -9.52
CA ASP A 105 -8.99 0.42 -10.81
C ASP A 105 -7.94 -0.71 -10.86
N VAL A 106 -8.19 -1.69 -11.72
CA VAL A 106 -7.33 -2.86 -11.90
C VAL A 106 -7.07 -3.04 -13.39
N LYS A 107 -5.82 -3.34 -13.72
CA LYS A 107 -5.39 -3.60 -15.10
C LYS A 107 -4.36 -4.72 -15.10
N GLU A 108 -4.39 -5.54 -16.15
CA GLU A 108 -3.30 -6.45 -16.41
C GLU A 108 -2.06 -5.65 -16.84
N ILE A 109 -1.02 -5.64 -16.02
CA ILE A 109 0.19 -4.82 -16.24
C ILE A 109 1.38 -5.60 -16.82
N GLY A 110 1.31 -6.93 -16.87
CA GLY A 110 2.44 -7.76 -17.26
C GLY A 110 2.21 -9.25 -16.98
N GLN A 111 3.29 -10.01 -17.07
CA GLN A 111 3.28 -11.47 -16.91
C GLN A 111 4.51 -11.98 -16.17
N ILE A 112 4.40 -13.19 -15.62
CA ILE A 112 5.54 -13.93 -15.05
C ILE A 112 6.14 -14.80 -16.15
N GLU A 113 7.46 -14.76 -16.32
CA GLU A 113 8.21 -15.48 -17.34
C GLU A 113 9.20 -16.46 -16.69
N GLU A 114 9.51 -17.56 -17.38
CA GLU A 114 10.63 -18.43 -16.99
C GLU A 114 11.96 -17.75 -17.33
N THR A 115 12.94 -17.83 -16.44
CA THR A 115 14.27 -17.24 -16.66
C THR A 115 15.34 -18.33 -16.66
N THR A 116 16.09 -18.43 -17.78
CA THR A 116 17.24 -19.33 -17.90
C THR A 116 18.52 -18.56 -17.56
N GLY A 117 18.78 -18.33 -16.28
CA GLY A 117 19.99 -17.64 -15.83
C GLY A 117 19.83 -16.93 -14.48
N ASP A 118 20.85 -16.14 -14.11
CA ASP A 118 20.86 -15.34 -12.88
C ASP A 118 20.05 -14.04 -12.99
N THR A 119 19.36 -13.82 -14.11
CA THR A 119 18.37 -12.75 -14.32
C THR A 119 17.13 -13.01 -13.46
N ARG A 120 17.28 -12.80 -12.16
CA ARG A 120 16.18 -12.70 -11.20
C ARG A 120 15.73 -11.25 -11.14
N GLY A 121 14.42 -11.04 -11.18
CA GLY A 121 13.85 -9.75 -10.85
C GLY A 121 12.71 -9.32 -11.75
N VAL A 122 12.53 -8.01 -11.80
CA VAL A 122 11.39 -7.34 -12.43
C VAL A 122 11.91 -6.44 -13.52
N ILE A 123 11.43 -6.65 -14.75
CA ILE A 123 11.72 -5.82 -15.91
C ILE A 123 10.48 -4.96 -16.16
N VAL A 124 10.68 -3.64 -16.26
CA VAL A 124 9.60 -2.69 -16.54
C VAL A 124 9.85 -2.03 -17.89
N ASP A 125 9.28 -2.63 -18.94
CA ASP A 125 9.40 -2.13 -20.30
C ASP A 125 8.75 -0.74 -20.42
N GLY A 126 9.42 0.15 -21.16
CA GLY A 126 8.87 1.48 -21.46
C GLY A 126 8.91 2.49 -20.30
N LEU A 127 9.39 2.11 -19.11
CA LEU A 127 9.36 3.00 -17.94
C LEU A 127 10.09 4.33 -18.17
N GLN A 128 11.26 4.29 -18.83
CA GLN A 128 11.99 5.51 -19.18
C GLN A 128 11.16 6.47 -20.04
N SER A 129 10.46 5.95 -21.06
CA SER A 129 9.62 6.75 -21.95
C SER A 129 8.46 7.40 -21.18
N VAL A 130 7.78 6.61 -20.35
CA VAL A 130 6.65 7.09 -19.55
C VAL A 130 7.11 8.11 -18.49
N LEU A 131 8.29 7.90 -17.89
CA LEU A 131 8.91 8.87 -16.97
C LEU A 131 9.22 10.20 -17.66
N GLU A 132 9.82 10.20 -18.86
CA GLU A 132 10.10 11.46 -19.58
C GLU A 132 8.82 12.22 -19.91
N LYS A 133 7.74 11.51 -20.24
CA LYS A 133 6.41 12.12 -20.40
C LYS A 133 5.90 12.73 -19.09
N ALA A 134 5.99 11.99 -17.98
CA ALA A 134 5.59 12.47 -16.66
C ALA A 134 6.43 13.69 -16.21
N LYS A 135 7.74 13.71 -16.48
CA LYS A 135 8.64 14.84 -16.25
C LYS A 135 8.20 16.07 -17.03
N SER A 136 7.85 15.91 -18.31
CA SER A 136 7.34 17.01 -19.15
C SER A 136 6.07 17.63 -18.55
N VAL A 137 5.11 16.80 -18.13
CA VAL A 137 3.87 17.26 -17.47
C VAL A 137 4.19 17.94 -16.13
N ALA A 138 5.09 17.36 -15.34
CA ALA A 138 5.53 17.91 -14.07
C ALA A 138 6.18 19.30 -14.24
N ARG A 139 7.00 19.53 -15.26
CA ARG A 139 7.61 20.86 -15.54
C ARG A 139 6.55 21.92 -15.87
N GLN A 140 5.47 21.54 -16.54
CA GLN A 140 4.38 22.45 -16.89
C GLN A 140 3.50 22.83 -15.68
N HIS A 141 3.44 21.95 -14.68
CA HIS A 141 2.55 22.09 -13.52
C HIS A 141 3.32 22.17 -12.20
N ALA A 142 4.65 22.33 -12.25
CA ALA A 142 5.48 22.37 -11.07
C ALA A 142 5.04 23.59 -10.24
N PRO A 143 4.55 23.41 -9.01
CA PRO A 143 4.13 24.54 -8.21
C PRO A 143 5.34 25.46 -7.98
N GLU A 144 5.20 26.76 -8.29
CA GLU A 144 6.22 27.81 -8.03
C GLU A 144 6.66 27.85 -6.55
N ASN A 145 5.90 27.20 -5.67
CA ASN A 145 5.90 27.46 -4.23
C ASN A 145 6.52 26.35 -3.40
N PHE A 146 6.93 25.20 -3.97
CA PHE A 146 7.33 24.05 -3.14
C PHE A 146 8.68 24.23 -2.41
N VAL A 147 9.39 25.34 -2.67
CA VAL A 147 10.67 25.69 -2.01
C VAL A 147 10.51 26.85 -1.01
N LYS A 148 9.32 27.49 -0.92
CA LYS A 148 9.10 28.58 0.04
C LYS A 148 8.09 28.15 1.10
N HIS A 149 8.54 28.23 2.35
CA HIS A 149 7.86 27.93 3.62
C HIS A 149 8.18 26.56 4.20
N LEU A 150 9.29 26.54 4.94
CA LEU A 150 9.66 25.52 5.92
C LEU A 150 9.89 26.22 7.27
N GLU A 151 8.99 27.14 7.65
CA GLU A 151 9.00 27.79 8.97
C GLU A 151 7.57 28.10 9.41
N CYS A 152 7.02 27.21 10.24
CA CYS A 152 6.08 27.45 11.35
C CYS A 152 5.26 26.18 11.57
N ALA A 153 5.64 25.38 12.56
CA ALA A 153 4.68 24.48 13.20
C ALA A 153 3.86 25.33 14.19
N PRO A 154 2.54 25.45 14.05
CA PRO A 154 1.72 26.06 15.08
C PRO A 154 1.71 25.16 16.32
N ASP A 155 1.81 25.80 17.48
CA ASP A 155 1.63 25.17 18.78
C ASP A 155 0.16 24.70 18.88
N VAL A 156 -0.08 23.39 18.77
CA VAL A 156 -1.43 22.81 18.81
C VAL A 156 -1.92 22.79 20.25
N GLN A 157 -2.46 23.91 20.73
CA GLN A 157 -3.13 24.04 22.04
C GLN A 157 -4.57 23.51 22.04
N GLY A 158 -4.93 22.66 21.08
CA GLY A 158 -6.23 21.99 21.05
C GLY A 158 -6.26 20.80 22.01
N LYS A 159 -7.21 20.77 22.96
CA LYS A 159 -7.50 19.53 23.70
C LYS A 159 -7.96 18.48 22.70
N LEU A 160 -7.20 17.40 22.54
CA LEU A 160 -7.62 16.21 21.82
C LEU A 160 -8.92 15.69 22.44
N HIS A 161 -10.03 15.83 21.73
CA HIS A 161 -11.27 15.21 22.12
C HIS A 161 -11.17 13.70 21.84
N LYS A 162 -11.52 12.87 22.82
CA LYS A 162 -11.63 11.42 22.60
C LYS A 162 -12.69 11.19 21.50
N PRO A 163 -12.33 10.57 20.36
CA PRO A 163 -13.31 10.28 19.32
C PRO A 163 -14.43 9.41 19.87
N ASP A 164 -15.66 9.61 19.41
CA ASP A 164 -16.75 8.68 19.66
C ASP A 164 -16.54 7.43 18.80
N PHE A 165 -16.09 6.36 19.45
CA PHE A 165 -15.84 5.07 18.80
C PHE A 165 -17.07 4.14 18.83
N SER A 166 -18.21 4.57 19.35
CA SER A 166 -19.40 3.69 19.51
C SER A 166 -19.82 3.01 18.20
N ALA A 167 -19.87 3.76 17.10
CA ALA A 167 -20.18 3.24 15.77
C ALA A 167 -19.09 2.28 15.23
N VAL A 168 -17.82 2.51 15.58
CA VAL A 168 -16.69 1.65 15.16
C VAL A 168 -16.68 0.34 15.94
N LEU A 169 -17.01 0.39 17.23
CA LEU A 169 -17.08 -0.80 18.10
C LEU A 169 -18.13 -1.81 17.60
N ASP A 170 -19.27 -1.33 17.11
CA ASP A 170 -20.30 -2.22 16.55
C ASP A 170 -19.84 -2.92 15.26
N ILE A 171 -19.08 -2.22 14.42
CA ILE A 171 -18.50 -2.79 13.19
C ILE A 171 -17.38 -3.79 13.50
N ALA A 172 -16.65 -3.59 14.61
CA ALA A 172 -15.55 -4.45 15.03
C ALA A 172 -16.00 -5.78 15.67
N LYS A 173 -17.31 -5.99 15.88
CA LYS A 173 -17.83 -7.24 16.45
C LYS A 173 -17.57 -8.41 15.50
N ARG A 174 -16.87 -9.42 16.02
CA ARG A 174 -16.59 -10.69 15.34
C ARG A 174 -16.34 -11.79 16.37
N PRO A 175 -16.41 -13.07 15.98
CA PRO A 175 -15.95 -14.17 16.82
C PRO A 175 -14.54 -13.89 17.35
N GLY A 176 -14.35 -14.09 18.65
CA GLY A 176 -13.09 -13.82 19.36
C GLY A 176 -12.86 -12.38 19.81
N ALA A 177 -13.50 -11.37 19.21
CA ALA A 177 -13.28 -9.98 19.63
C ALA A 177 -14.01 -9.65 20.94
N VAL A 178 -13.26 -9.25 21.96
CA VAL A 178 -13.78 -8.79 23.24
C VAL A 178 -13.62 -7.27 23.32
N LEU A 179 -14.76 -6.58 23.25
CA LEU A 179 -14.82 -5.12 23.28
C LEU A 179 -15.00 -4.62 24.71
N ASN A 180 -14.02 -3.86 25.21
CA ASN A 180 -14.06 -3.26 26.53
C ASN A 180 -14.69 -1.86 26.46
N LYS A 181 -15.99 -1.77 26.79
CA LYS A 181 -16.74 -0.50 26.81
C LYS A 181 -16.18 0.52 27.79
N ASP A 182 -15.49 0.05 28.83
CA ASP A 182 -14.88 0.89 29.87
C ASP A 182 -13.52 1.47 29.47
N GLY A 183 -13.05 1.22 28.25
CA GLY A 183 -11.78 1.73 27.73
C GLY A 183 -10.54 0.92 28.11
N GLY A 184 -10.73 -0.29 28.66
CA GLY A 184 -9.65 -1.27 28.79
C GLY A 184 -9.12 -1.72 27.41
N PRO A 185 -7.90 -2.28 27.33
CA PRO A 185 -7.32 -2.76 26.07
C PRO A 185 -8.23 -3.83 25.47
N PRO A 186 -8.55 -3.79 24.16
CA PRO A 186 -9.32 -4.86 23.53
C PRO A 186 -8.55 -6.18 23.60
N THR A 187 -9.25 -7.29 23.77
CA THR A 187 -8.65 -8.63 23.74
C THR A 187 -9.27 -9.49 22.65
N PHE A 188 -8.55 -10.50 22.22
CA PHE A 188 -9.01 -11.43 21.20
C PHE A 188 -8.86 -12.87 21.70
N ASP A 189 -9.99 -13.57 21.89
CA ASP A 189 -10.02 -14.99 22.26
C ASP A 189 -9.84 -15.86 21.02
N ILE A 190 -8.61 -16.32 20.80
CA ILE A 190 -8.25 -17.23 19.71
C ILE A 190 -8.95 -18.59 19.88
N GLY A 191 -9.18 -19.05 21.11
CA GLY A 191 -9.83 -20.33 21.40
C GLY A 191 -11.25 -20.41 20.85
N SER A 192 -11.95 -19.27 20.82
CA SER A 192 -13.31 -19.18 20.25
C SER A 192 -13.39 -19.45 18.74
N LEU A 193 -12.27 -19.40 18.01
CA LEU A 193 -12.25 -19.58 16.56
C LEU A 193 -12.21 -21.05 16.12
N ASN A 194 -11.98 -22.00 17.04
CA ASN A 194 -11.89 -23.44 16.74
C ASN A 194 -10.94 -23.77 15.57
N LEU A 195 -9.79 -23.07 15.48
CA LEU A 195 -8.82 -23.26 14.41
C LEU A 195 -7.91 -24.46 14.69
N GLU A 196 -7.63 -25.25 13.67
CA GLU A 196 -6.64 -26.34 13.73
C GLU A 196 -5.26 -25.79 13.32
N HIS A 197 -4.29 -25.86 14.25
CA HIS A 197 -2.91 -25.36 14.05
C HIS A 197 -2.80 -23.93 13.48
N PRO A 198 -3.40 -22.90 14.11
CA PRO A 198 -3.35 -21.54 13.58
C PRO A 198 -1.94 -20.97 13.60
N VAL A 199 -1.56 -20.27 12.53
CA VAL A 199 -0.35 -19.44 12.46
C VAL A 199 -0.75 -17.99 12.69
N LEU A 200 -0.15 -17.34 13.68
CA LEU A 200 -0.38 -15.92 13.94
C LEU A 200 0.56 -15.08 13.07
N VAL A 201 -0.02 -14.18 12.28
CA VAL A 201 0.73 -13.16 11.55
C VAL A 201 0.53 -11.82 12.22
N SER A 202 1.63 -11.17 12.58
CA SER A 202 1.65 -9.84 13.20
C SER A 202 2.62 -8.96 12.44
N GLY A 203 2.23 -7.71 12.22
CA GLY A 203 3.01 -6.72 11.48
C GLY A 203 2.82 -5.35 12.09
N THR A 204 3.84 -4.52 12.00
CA THR A 204 3.78 -3.11 12.38
C THR A 204 4.66 -2.34 11.42
N ASP A 205 4.12 -1.29 10.82
CA ASP A 205 4.84 -0.45 9.89
C ASP A 205 4.51 1.04 10.15
N GLY A 206 5.33 1.93 9.60
CA GLY A 206 5.16 3.37 9.68
C GLY A 206 4.75 3.99 8.34
N VAL A 207 4.31 5.25 8.38
CA VAL A 207 3.91 6.01 7.18
C VAL A 207 5.13 6.55 6.40
N GLY A 208 6.34 6.41 6.94
CA GLY A 208 7.58 6.82 6.29
C GLY A 208 7.66 8.32 6.01
N THR A 209 8.22 8.69 4.85
CA THR A 209 8.51 10.08 4.46
C THR A 209 7.26 10.95 4.32
N LYS A 210 6.10 10.35 4.09
CA LYS A 210 4.82 11.06 4.03
C LYS A 210 4.50 11.77 5.37
N LEU A 211 4.99 11.25 6.49
CA LEU A 211 4.90 11.93 7.79
C LEU A 211 5.71 13.24 7.83
N LYS A 212 6.91 13.26 7.23
CA LYS A 212 7.73 14.49 7.17
C LYS A 212 7.07 15.57 6.32
N ILE A 213 6.39 15.17 5.26
CA ILE A 213 5.64 16.09 4.38
C ILE A 213 4.40 16.64 5.09
N ALA A 214 3.64 15.77 5.76
CA ALA A 214 2.53 16.17 6.62
C ALA A 214 2.96 17.19 7.69
N GLN A 215 4.10 16.95 8.35
CA GLN A 215 4.70 17.89 9.31
C GLN A 215 5.08 19.23 8.66
N ALA A 216 5.73 19.20 7.50
CA ALA A 216 6.14 20.42 6.79
C ALA A 216 4.94 21.26 6.32
N LEU A 217 3.84 20.61 5.96
CA LEU A 217 2.60 21.26 5.51
C LEU A 217 1.62 21.57 6.66
N ASN A 218 1.94 21.14 7.88
CA ASN A 218 1.03 21.17 9.03
C ASN A 218 -0.35 20.54 8.71
N ASP A 219 -0.34 19.47 7.93
CA ASP A 219 -1.54 18.71 7.53
C ASP A 219 -1.40 17.26 7.96
N HIS A 220 -2.11 16.89 9.02
CA HIS A 220 -2.04 15.58 9.65
C HIS A 220 -3.34 14.78 9.54
N GLY A 221 -4.38 15.34 8.89
CA GLY A 221 -5.76 14.86 9.01
C GLY A 221 -5.92 13.39 8.61
N ASP A 222 -5.20 12.97 7.57
CA ASP A 222 -5.36 11.66 6.94
C ASP A 222 -4.25 10.65 7.27
N ILE A 223 -3.22 11.05 8.00
CA ILE A 223 -2.05 10.19 8.31
C ILE A 223 -2.45 8.93 9.11
N GLY A 224 -3.54 9.01 9.89
CA GLY A 224 -4.09 7.86 10.59
C GLY A 224 -4.56 6.74 9.64
N ALA A 225 -5.11 7.10 8.48
CA ALA A 225 -5.54 6.11 7.48
C ALA A 225 -4.33 5.39 6.86
N ASP A 226 -3.24 6.12 6.60
CA ASP A 226 -2.00 5.53 6.10
C ASP A 226 -1.37 4.56 7.09
N LEU A 227 -1.34 4.91 8.40
CA LEU A 227 -0.84 4.02 9.45
C LEU A 227 -1.57 2.68 9.44
N VAL A 228 -2.89 2.71 9.30
CA VAL A 228 -3.71 1.50 9.19
C VAL A 228 -3.39 0.76 7.89
N ALA A 229 -3.42 1.45 6.75
CA ALA A 229 -3.23 0.86 5.43
C ALA A 229 -1.90 0.11 5.29
N MET A 230 -0.80 0.72 5.76
CA MET A 230 0.54 0.10 5.70
C MET A 230 0.57 -1.24 6.45
N CYS A 231 -0.05 -1.30 7.63
CA CYS A 231 -0.06 -2.53 8.41
C CYS A 231 -1.04 -3.58 7.84
N VAL A 232 -2.28 -3.21 7.53
CA VAL A 232 -3.31 -4.20 7.14
C VAL A 232 -3.07 -4.78 5.75
N ASN A 233 -2.50 -4.01 4.84
CA ASN A 233 -2.18 -4.50 3.49
C ASN A 233 -0.98 -5.47 3.50
N ASP A 234 -0.01 -5.29 4.41
CA ASP A 234 1.08 -6.25 4.61
C ASP A 234 0.58 -7.58 5.18
N ILE A 235 -0.38 -7.53 6.12
CA ILE A 235 -1.02 -8.76 6.63
C ILE A 235 -1.78 -9.48 5.51
N LEU A 236 -2.49 -8.75 4.64
CA LEU A 236 -3.18 -9.33 3.48
C LEU A 236 -2.23 -10.10 2.55
N ALA A 237 -0.95 -9.71 2.44
CA ALA A 237 0.04 -10.43 1.62
C ALA A 237 0.27 -11.87 2.11
N SER A 238 0.01 -12.15 3.39
CA SER A 238 0.04 -13.52 3.95
C SER A 238 -1.26 -14.30 3.76
N GLY A 239 -2.33 -13.65 3.30
CA GLY A 239 -3.68 -14.22 3.25
C GLY A 239 -4.31 -14.44 4.64
N ALA A 240 -3.77 -13.82 5.69
CA ALA A 240 -4.28 -13.98 7.04
C ALA A 240 -5.58 -13.19 7.27
N ASP A 241 -6.49 -13.80 8.04
CA ASP A 241 -7.67 -13.11 8.56
C ASP A 241 -7.25 -12.01 9.54
N PRO A 242 -7.74 -10.77 9.38
CA PRO A 242 -7.43 -9.70 10.32
C PRO A 242 -8.05 -10.03 11.68
N LEU A 243 -7.28 -10.07 12.77
CA LEU A 243 -7.82 -10.38 14.11
C LEU A 243 -8.05 -9.12 14.94
N PHE A 244 -6.98 -8.36 15.16
CA PHE A 244 -6.98 -7.10 15.91
C PHE A 244 -5.93 -6.16 15.32
N PHE A 245 -6.09 -4.86 15.57
CA PHE A 245 -5.16 -3.84 15.14
C PHE A 245 -4.51 -3.17 16.35
N THR A 246 -3.21 -3.32 16.51
CA THR A 246 -2.44 -2.62 17.53
C THR A 246 -1.89 -1.33 16.94
N CYS A 247 -2.45 -0.19 17.34
CA CYS A 247 -1.83 1.10 17.07
C CYS A 247 -1.14 1.62 18.34
N TYR A 248 0.15 1.94 18.22
CA TYR A 248 0.87 2.72 19.22
C TYR A 248 1.41 3.99 18.56
N LEU A 249 1.06 5.16 19.11
CA LEU A 249 1.64 6.44 18.68
C LEU A 249 2.79 6.78 19.62
N GLY A 250 4.03 6.59 19.15
CA GLY A 250 5.21 7.05 19.84
C GLY A 250 5.49 8.52 19.50
N THR A 251 5.36 9.42 20.47
CA THR A 251 5.80 10.81 20.32
C THR A 251 7.11 11.03 21.07
N GLY A 252 8.18 11.40 20.36
CA GLY A 252 9.41 11.92 20.97
C GLY A 252 9.33 13.44 21.08
N ARG A 253 9.90 14.00 22.15
CA ARG A 253 10.17 15.45 22.24
C ARG A 253 11.46 15.79 21.50
#